data_AF-A0A2S6MXQ5-F1
#
_entry.id   AF-A0A2S6MXQ5-F1
#
_cell.length_a   1.000
_cell.length_b   1.000
_cell.length_c   1.000
_cell.angle_alpha   90.00
_cell.angle_beta   90.00
_cell.angle_gamma   90.00
#
_symmetry.space_group_name_H-M   'P 1'
#
loop_
_entity.id
_entity.type
_entity.pdbx_description
1 polymer ?
#
loop_
_entity_poly.entity_id
_entity_poly.type
_entity_poly.pdbx_seq_one_letter_code
_entity_poly.pdbx_strand_id
1 'polypeptide(L)'
;MTTSNINVDETARVLPGPRRLFRGVEHALYLALGVLLCLTTVMALAGAAVTLWQGLGEWTATETVFAVIDRLLFVLMLIEILHTVQVSVEDGALSGEPFLVVGLIASIRRILVITLESSKVSQQGIGPEEVDRMFRTSMTELGVLAVLILVMVASIYVLRRAQPGGSRAVLLGGRVT
;
A
#
# COMPACT_ATOMS: atom_id res chain seq x y z
N MET A 1 -63.11 1.63 -22.14
CA MET A 1 -61.81 0.92 -22.29
C MET A 1 -60.80 1.96 -22.71
N THR A 2 -60.18 2.66 -21.75
CA THR A 2 -59.12 3.63 -22.01
C THR A 2 -58.07 3.38 -20.95
N THR A 3 -56.93 2.87 -21.38
CA THR A 3 -55.79 2.50 -20.55
C THR A 3 -55.21 3.75 -19.90
N SER A 4 -55.30 3.81 -18.57
CA SER A 4 -54.61 4.78 -17.73
C SER A 4 -53.11 4.58 -17.92
N ASN A 5 -52.47 5.54 -18.57
CA ASN A 5 -51.04 5.55 -18.87
C ASN A 5 -50.32 5.93 -17.58
N ILE A 6 -49.90 4.92 -16.82
CA ILE A 6 -49.11 5.07 -15.60
C ILE A 6 -47.75 5.62 -16.02
N ASN A 7 -47.58 6.90 -15.74
CA ASN A 7 -46.41 7.71 -16.03
C ASN A 7 -45.17 7.10 -15.34
N VAL A 8 -44.34 6.41 -16.12
CA VAL A 8 -43.07 5.80 -15.65
C VAL A 8 -42.01 6.88 -15.35
N ASP A 9 -42.23 8.12 -15.79
CA ASP A 9 -41.24 9.20 -15.69
C ASP A 9 -41.13 9.89 -14.31
N GLU A 10 -41.94 9.51 -13.32
CA GLU A 10 -41.93 10.16 -12.01
C GLU A 10 -40.92 9.56 -11.00
N THR A 11 -40.33 8.40 -11.31
CA THR A 11 -39.36 7.73 -10.41
C THR A 11 -37.91 8.22 -10.58
N ALA A 12 -37.64 9.09 -11.56
CA ALA A 12 -36.28 9.55 -11.89
C ALA A 12 -35.88 10.89 -11.22
N ARG A 13 -36.69 11.42 -10.30
CA ARG A 13 -36.37 12.65 -9.55
C ARG A 13 -36.09 12.31 -8.09
N VAL A 14 -35.00 12.88 -7.57
CA VAL A 14 -34.65 13.06 -6.15
C VAL A 14 -33.76 11.99 -5.49
N LEU A 15 -32.45 12.01 -5.83
CA LEU A 15 -31.36 11.97 -4.82
C LEU A 15 -30.23 12.94 -5.22
N PRO A 16 -30.37 14.27 -5.04
CA PRO A 16 -29.34 15.26 -5.35
C PRO A 16 -28.56 15.69 -4.09
N GLY A 17 -27.24 15.87 -4.22
CA GLY A 17 -26.40 16.61 -3.24
C GLY A 17 -25.18 15.87 -2.69
N PRO A 18 -25.33 14.94 -1.72
CA PRO A 18 -24.20 14.46 -0.92
C PRO A 18 -23.20 13.60 -1.69
N ARG A 19 -23.70 12.70 -2.55
CA ARG A 19 -22.88 11.71 -3.26
C ARG A 19 -21.96 12.33 -4.32
N ARG A 20 -22.36 13.46 -4.92
CA ARG A 20 -21.55 14.18 -5.92
C ARG A 20 -20.43 14.98 -5.27
N LEU A 21 -20.73 15.63 -4.14
CA LEU A 21 -19.73 16.37 -3.38
C LEU A 21 -18.66 15.44 -2.81
N PHE A 22 -19.09 14.30 -2.23
CA PHE A 22 -18.18 13.29 -1.69
C PHE A 22 -17.22 12.76 -2.77
N ARG A 23 -17.75 12.39 -3.94
CA ARG A 23 -16.92 11.90 -5.05
C ARG A 23 -15.92 12.95 -5.54
N GLY A 24 -16.33 14.23 -5.60
CA GLY A 24 -15.42 15.32 -6.00
C GLY A 24 -14.26 15.51 -5.02
N VAL A 25 -14.54 15.47 -3.72
CA VAL A 25 -13.52 15.56 -2.66
C VAL A 25 -12.59 14.35 -2.68
N GLU A 26 -13.13 13.14 -2.83
CA GLU A 26 -12.36 11.91 -2.94
C GLU A 26 -11.34 11.96 -4.09
N HIS A 27 -11.78 12.35 -5.30
CA HIS A 27 -10.88 12.50 -6.44
C HIS A 27 -9.83 13.59 -6.22
N ALA A 28 -10.20 14.71 -5.58
CA ALA A 28 -9.26 15.77 -5.25
C ALA A 28 -8.18 15.29 -4.26
N LEU A 29 -8.55 14.49 -3.26
CA LEU A 29 -7.63 13.91 -2.29
C LEU A 29 -6.69 12.90 -2.95
N TYR A 30 -7.20 12.00 -3.79
CA TYR A 30 -6.36 11.05 -4.51
C TYR A 30 -5.41 11.74 -5.48
N LEU A 31 -5.87 12.78 -6.20
CA LEU A 31 -5.01 13.57 -7.07
C LEU A 31 -3.92 14.30 -6.27
N ALA A 32 -4.28 14.95 -5.16
CA ALA A 32 -3.33 15.63 -4.30
C ALA A 32 -2.29 14.65 -3.73
N LEU A 33 -2.73 13.49 -3.24
CA LEU A 33 -1.85 12.44 -2.72
C LEU A 33 -0.90 11.92 -3.81
N GLY A 34 -1.41 11.64 -5.00
CA GLY A 34 -0.60 11.19 -6.14
C GLY A 34 0.46 12.23 -6.55
N VAL A 35 0.09 13.52 -6.62
CA VAL A 35 1.01 14.61 -6.94
C VAL A 35 2.09 14.75 -5.87
N LEU A 36 1.72 14.76 -4.59
CA LEU A 36 2.67 14.88 -3.47
C LEU A 36 3.64 13.69 -3.43
N LEU A 37 3.14 12.46 -3.60
CA LEU A 37 3.97 11.26 -3.65
C LEU A 37 4.90 11.28 -4.86
N CYS A 38 4.41 11.67 -6.03
CA CYS A 38 5.22 11.77 -7.25
C CYS A 38 6.37 12.78 -7.06
N LEU A 39 6.07 13.99 -6.58
CA LEU A 39 7.08 15.01 -6.31
C LEU A 39 8.12 14.53 -5.30
N THR A 40 7.67 13.92 -4.20
CA THR A 40 8.57 13.37 -3.16
C THR A 40 9.45 12.26 -3.72
N THR A 41 8.88 11.38 -4.55
CA THR A 41 9.60 10.27 -5.20
C THR A 41 10.68 10.81 -6.13
N VAL A 42 10.35 11.77 -6.98
CA VAL A 42 11.29 12.39 -7.91
C VAL A 42 12.42 13.08 -7.15
N MET A 43 12.10 13.85 -6.11
CA MET A 43 13.08 14.54 -5.27
C MET A 43 14.02 13.54 -4.57
N ALA A 44 13.46 12.49 -3.96
CA ALA A 44 14.23 11.46 -3.27
C ALA A 44 15.12 10.67 -4.25
N LEU A 45 14.60 10.34 -5.44
CA LEU A 45 15.34 9.65 -6.48
C LEU A 45 16.50 10.48 -7.02
N ALA A 46 16.28 11.78 -7.28
CA ALA A 46 17.34 12.70 -7.66
C ALA A 46 18.42 12.79 -6.58
N GLY A 47 18.02 12.91 -5.30
CA GLY A 47 18.95 12.91 -4.18
C GLY A 47 19.73 11.60 -4.03
N ALA A 48 19.12 10.45 -4.30
CA ALA A 48 19.80 9.15 -4.32
C ALA A 48 20.81 9.05 -5.48
N ALA A 49 20.43 9.51 -6.67
CA ALA A 49 21.28 9.50 -7.86
C ALA A 49 22.52 10.38 -7.69
N VAL A 50 22.37 11.58 -7.11
CA VAL A 50 23.50 12.48 -6.82
C VAL A 50 24.47 11.83 -5.83
N THR A 51 23.97 11.23 -4.74
CA THR A 51 24.83 10.55 -3.76
C THR A 51 25.55 9.35 -4.37
N LEU A 52 24.86 8.56 -5.21
CA LEU A 52 25.50 7.46 -5.92
C LEU A 52 26.60 7.98 -6.86
N TRP A 53 26.32 9.04 -7.63
CA TRP A 53 27.29 9.62 -8.55
C TRP A 53 28.55 10.13 -7.84
N GLN A 54 28.39 10.81 -6.71
CA GLN A 54 29.50 11.28 -5.88
C GLN A 54 30.30 10.10 -5.30
N GLY A 55 29.60 9.05 -4.84
CA GLY A 55 30.21 7.86 -4.26
C GLY A 55 31.01 7.00 -5.23
N LEU A 56 30.77 7.09 -6.54
CA LEU A 56 31.55 6.37 -7.56
C LEU A 56 32.99 6.91 -7.70
N GLY A 57 33.22 8.18 -7.35
CA GLY A 57 34.57 8.79 -7.38
C GLY A 57 35.45 8.38 -6.21
N GLU A 58 34.85 8.06 -5.07
CA GLU A 58 35.52 7.62 -3.86
C GLU A 58 35.48 6.09 -3.79
N TRP A 59 36.54 5.43 -4.28
CA TRP A 59 36.61 3.98 -4.31
C TRP A 59 36.44 3.39 -2.89
N THR A 60 35.29 2.76 -2.65
CA THR A 60 35.03 1.79 -1.57
C THR A 60 34.91 2.32 -0.12
N ALA A 61 34.07 3.34 0.11
CA ALA A 61 33.49 3.53 1.44
C ALA A 61 32.19 2.70 1.58
N THR A 62 32.22 1.62 2.39
CA THR A 62 31.05 0.76 2.68
C THR A 62 29.86 1.57 3.21
N GLU A 63 30.12 2.64 3.95
CA GLU A 63 29.09 3.57 4.46
C GLU A 63 28.28 4.23 3.33
N THR A 64 28.94 4.63 2.24
CA THR A 64 28.28 5.25 1.08
C THR A 64 27.32 4.26 0.40
N VAL A 65 27.70 2.99 0.34
CA VAL A 65 26.83 1.92 -0.21
C VAL A 65 25.58 1.76 0.65
N PHE A 66 25.70 1.69 1.98
CA PHE A 66 24.54 1.62 2.88
C PHE A 66 23.65 2.85 2.78
N ALA A 67 24.23 4.04 2.65
CA ALA A 67 23.49 5.29 2.47
C ALA A 67 22.69 5.31 1.15
N VAL A 68 23.27 4.81 0.06
CA VAL A 68 22.57 4.70 -1.22
C VAL A 68 21.44 3.67 -1.15
N ILE A 69 21.71 2.47 -0.60
CA ILE A 69 20.69 1.41 -0.46
C ILE A 69 19.48 1.92 0.33
N ASP A 70 19.71 2.62 1.44
CA ASP A 70 18.66 3.19 2.26
C ASP A 70 17.81 4.22 1.51
N ARG A 71 18.43 5.15 0.78
CA ARG A 71 17.72 6.11 -0.06
C ARG A 71 16.92 5.41 -1.17
N LEU A 72 17.49 4.38 -1.78
CA LEU A 72 16.80 3.59 -2.81
C LEU A 72 15.60 2.85 -2.22
N LEU A 73 15.70 2.27 -1.02
CA LEU A 73 14.58 1.62 -0.36
C LEU A 73 13.48 2.60 0.05
N PHE A 74 13.86 3.81 0.44
CA PHE A 74 12.91 4.90 0.63
C PHE A 74 12.22 5.31 -0.69
N VAL A 75 12.95 5.35 -1.81
CA VAL A 75 12.34 5.62 -3.12
C VAL A 75 11.41 4.49 -3.55
N LEU A 76 11.85 3.24 -3.42
CA LEU A 76 11.01 2.06 -3.67
C LEU A 76 9.77 2.06 -2.76
N MET A 77 9.90 2.56 -1.53
CA MET A 77 8.76 2.83 -0.65
C MET A 77 7.74 3.77 -1.25
N LEU A 78 8.19 4.93 -1.72
CA LEU A 78 7.29 5.91 -2.29
C LEU A 78 6.65 5.40 -3.59
N ILE A 79 7.41 4.73 -4.45
CA ILE A 79 6.91 4.14 -5.70
C ILE A 79 5.83 3.10 -5.42
N GLU A 80 6.07 2.22 -4.46
CA GLU A 80 5.08 1.23 -4.09
C GLU A 80 3.84 1.87 -3.45
N ILE A 81 3.98 2.90 -2.58
CA ILE A 81 2.82 3.64 -2.08
C ILE A 81 2.05 4.27 -3.25
N LEU A 82 2.74 4.90 -4.21
CA LEU A 82 2.13 5.48 -5.40
C LEU A 82 1.34 4.42 -6.20
N HIS A 83 1.90 3.23 -6.37
CA HIS A 83 1.21 2.10 -6.99
C HIS A 83 -0.03 1.68 -6.20
N THR A 84 0.06 1.60 -4.87
CA THR A 84 -1.11 1.25 -4.03
C THR A 84 -2.23 2.29 -4.11
N VAL A 85 -1.87 3.58 -4.23
CA VAL A 85 -2.83 4.67 -4.44
C VAL A 85 -3.45 4.55 -5.84
N GLN A 86 -2.67 4.28 -6.87
CA GLN A 86 -3.18 4.10 -8.23
C GLN A 86 -4.21 2.96 -8.29
N VAL A 87 -3.88 1.80 -7.74
CA VAL A 87 -4.80 0.64 -7.67
C VAL A 87 -6.05 0.99 -6.86
N SER A 88 -5.91 1.74 -5.77
CA SER A 88 -7.07 2.21 -4.98
C SER A 88 -7.98 3.15 -5.76
N VAL A 89 -7.44 3.94 -6.70
CA VAL A 89 -8.23 4.84 -7.56
C VAL A 89 -8.96 4.06 -8.65
N GLU A 90 -8.32 3.02 -9.22
CA GLU A 90 -8.92 2.20 -10.29
C GLU A 90 -10.12 1.38 -9.80
N ASP A 91 -10.07 0.83 -8.58
CA ASP A 91 -11.15 -0.03 -8.05
C ASP A 91 -12.34 0.75 -7.44
N GLY A 92 -12.21 2.06 -7.15
CA GLY A 92 -13.29 2.94 -6.65
C GLY A 92 -13.93 2.56 -5.30
N ALA A 93 -13.62 1.38 -4.76
CA ALA A 93 -13.86 0.92 -3.41
C ALA A 93 -12.90 -0.25 -3.16
N LEU A 94 -12.14 -0.19 -2.08
CA LEU A 94 -11.19 -1.24 -1.72
C LEU A 94 -11.95 -2.56 -1.46
N SER A 95 -11.94 -3.46 -2.44
CA SER A 95 -12.29 -4.86 -2.19
C SER A 95 -11.38 -5.37 -1.07
N GLY A 96 -11.91 -6.15 -0.12
CA GLY A 96 -11.17 -6.55 1.07
C GLY A 96 -9.85 -7.26 0.76
N GLU A 97 -9.76 -7.93 -0.39
CA GLU A 97 -8.58 -8.66 -0.83
C GLU A 97 -7.42 -7.74 -1.27
N PRO A 98 -7.58 -6.82 -2.24
CA PRO A 98 -6.52 -5.88 -2.60
C PRO A 98 -6.07 -5.00 -1.42
N PHE A 99 -6.98 -4.58 -0.54
CA PHE A 99 -6.59 -3.83 0.66
C PHE A 99 -5.64 -4.62 1.57
N LEU A 100 -5.96 -5.89 1.84
CA LEU A 100 -5.13 -6.73 2.69
C LEU A 100 -3.77 -7.02 2.03
N VAL A 101 -3.72 -7.18 0.71
CA VAL A 101 -2.45 -7.34 -0.03
C VAL A 101 -1.59 -6.08 0.08
N VAL A 102 -2.17 -4.89 -0.04
CA VAL A 102 -1.47 -3.62 0.17
C VAL A 102 -0.91 -3.53 1.60
N GLY A 103 -1.70 -3.87 2.62
CA GLY A 103 -1.25 -3.89 4.01
C GLY A 103 -0.12 -4.89 4.27
N LEU A 104 -0.13 -6.04 3.59
CA LEU A 104 0.94 -7.04 3.65
C LEU A 104 2.25 -6.50 3.04
N ILE A 105 2.18 -5.91 1.84
CA ILE A 105 3.35 -5.29 1.19
C ILE A 105 3.94 -4.18 2.06
N ALA A 106 3.10 -3.33 2.64
CA ALA A 106 3.53 -2.27 3.57
C ALA A 106 4.22 -2.82 4.82
N SER A 107 3.74 -3.96 5.35
CA SER A 107 4.35 -4.63 6.51
C SER A 107 5.74 -5.19 6.17
N ILE A 108 5.88 -5.88 5.03
CA ILE A 108 7.17 -6.42 4.57
C ILE A 108 8.19 -5.30 4.38
N ARG A 109 7.78 -4.16 3.79
CA ARG A 109 8.65 -3.01 3.65
C ARG A 109 9.16 -2.51 5.00
N ARG A 110 8.30 -2.35 5.99
CA ARG A 110 8.70 -1.83 7.31
C ARG A 110 9.71 -2.75 8.00
N ILE A 111 9.65 -4.07 7.80
CA ILE A 111 10.67 -5.03 8.26
C ILE A 111 12.05 -4.72 7.65
N LEU A 112 12.10 -4.48 6.33
CA LEU A 112 13.36 -4.15 5.64
C LEU A 112 13.96 -2.84 6.17
N VAL A 113 13.13 -1.81 6.37
CA VAL A 113 13.56 -0.51 6.90
C VAL A 113 14.10 -0.65 8.33
N ILE A 114 13.39 -1.34 9.23
CA ILE A 114 13.83 -1.55 10.63
C ILE A 114 15.18 -2.27 10.69
N THR A 115 15.36 -3.28 9.83
CA THR A 115 16.60 -4.08 9.81
C THR A 115 17.79 -3.25 9.35
N LEU A 116 17.60 -2.36 8.38
CA LEU A 116 18.66 -1.47 7.88
C LEU A 116 18.99 -0.32 8.81
N GLU A 117 17.99 0.22 9.50
CA GLU A 117 18.21 1.23 10.53
C GLU A 117 19.02 0.63 11.69
N SER A 118 18.67 -0.60 12.09
CA SER A 118 19.38 -1.33 13.15
C SER A 118 20.84 -1.65 12.78
N SER A 119 21.13 -1.95 11.51
CA SER A 119 22.50 -2.26 11.08
C SER A 119 23.43 -1.04 11.06
N LYS A 120 22.90 0.15 10.74
CA LYS A 120 23.67 1.41 10.76
C LYS A 120 24.07 1.83 12.17
N VAL A 121 23.15 1.72 13.11
CA VAL A 121 23.36 2.10 14.52
C VAL A 121 24.44 1.23 15.17
N SER A 122 24.47 -0.06 14.84
CA SER A 122 25.52 -0.97 15.34
C SER A 122 26.95 -0.54 14.94
N GLN A 123 27.11 0.30 13.91
CA GLN A 123 28.43 0.78 13.47
C GLN A 123 28.83 2.13 14.08
N GLN A 124 27.91 2.86 14.72
CA GLN A 124 28.17 4.22 15.21
C GLN A 124 28.86 4.30 16.59
N GLY A 125 29.40 3.19 17.11
CA GLY A 125 30.21 3.19 18.33
C GLY A 125 29.45 3.63 19.60
N ILE A 126 28.14 3.41 19.63
CA ILE A 126 27.29 3.74 20.77
C ILE A 126 27.57 2.77 21.93
N GLY A 127 27.54 3.25 23.17
CA GLY A 127 27.81 2.44 24.36
C GLY A 127 26.96 1.16 24.44
N PRO A 128 27.47 0.07 25.06
CA PRO A 128 26.84 -1.25 25.03
C PRO A 128 25.41 -1.30 25.58
N GLU A 129 25.06 -0.40 26.51
CA GLU A 129 23.69 -0.31 27.05
C GLU A 129 22.66 0.21 26.04
N GLU A 130 23.05 1.14 25.16
CA GLU A 130 22.15 1.74 24.18
C GLU A 130 21.90 0.78 23.02
N VAL A 131 22.93 0.04 22.61
CA VAL A 131 22.83 -1.01 21.58
C VAL A 131 21.86 -2.10 22.03
N ASP A 132 21.93 -2.55 23.29
CA ASP A 132 21.00 -3.56 23.82
C ASP A 132 19.54 -3.05 23.87
N ARG A 133 19.33 -1.80 24.28
CA ARG A 133 18.00 -1.17 24.28
C ARG A 133 17.42 -1.10 22.87
N MET A 134 18.19 -0.64 21.90
CA MET A 134 17.76 -0.53 20.51
C MET A 134 17.50 -1.89 19.88
N PHE A 135 18.37 -2.88 20.12
CA PHE A 135 18.17 -4.25 19.66
C PHE A 135 16.87 -4.84 20.19
N ARG A 136 16.57 -4.66 21.49
CA ARG A 136 15.33 -5.13 22.09
C ARG A 136 14.11 -4.43 21.51
N THR A 137 14.15 -3.12 21.28
CA THR A 137 13.07 -2.38 20.62
C THR A 137 12.83 -2.90 19.20
N SER A 138 13.87 -3.02 18.38
CA SER A 138 13.78 -3.57 17.02
C SER A 138 13.25 -5.02 17.03
N MET A 139 13.70 -5.87 17.96
CA MET A 139 13.20 -7.23 18.13
C MET A 139 11.70 -7.25 18.43
N THR A 140 11.22 -6.34 19.29
CA THR A 140 9.78 -6.22 19.59
C THR A 140 8.98 -5.67 18.42
N GLU A 141 9.46 -4.65 17.69
CA GLU A 141 8.80 -4.16 16.49
C GLU A 141 8.70 -5.25 15.42
N LEU A 142 9.80 -5.96 15.16
CA LEU A 142 9.83 -7.08 14.21
C LEU A 142 8.90 -8.22 14.64
N GLY A 143 8.85 -8.53 15.94
CA GLY A 143 7.91 -9.51 16.49
C GLY A 143 6.45 -9.13 16.26
N VAL A 144 6.08 -7.87 16.53
CA VAL A 144 4.72 -7.34 16.30
C VAL A 144 4.38 -7.36 14.81
N LEU A 145 5.32 -6.97 13.93
CA LEU A 145 5.12 -7.01 12.48
C LEU A 145 4.96 -8.44 11.96
N ALA A 146 5.72 -9.40 12.49
CA ALA A 146 5.58 -10.81 12.12
C ALA A 146 4.19 -11.34 12.49
N VAL A 147 3.69 -11.01 13.69
CA VAL A 147 2.32 -11.36 14.09
C VAL A 147 1.28 -10.68 13.20
N LEU A 148 1.45 -9.39 12.87
CA LEU A 148 0.56 -8.66 11.96
C LEU A 148 0.51 -9.35 10.59
N ILE A 149 1.65 -9.75 10.04
CA ILE A 149 1.72 -10.48 8.76
C ILE A 149 0.94 -11.79 8.84
N LEU A 150 1.11 -12.58 9.91
CA LEU A 150 0.36 -13.83 10.10
C LEU A 150 -1.16 -13.59 10.15
N VAL A 151 -1.59 -12.54 10.86
CA VAL A 151 -3.00 -12.15 10.92
C VAL A 151 -3.51 -11.76 9.54
N MET A 152 -2.78 -10.92 8.81
CA MET A 152 -3.15 -10.47 7.46
C MET A 152 -3.25 -11.65 6.48
N VAL A 153 -2.29 -12.58 6.51
CA VAL A 153 -2.30 -13.79 5.68
C VAL A 153 -3.50 -14.68 6.04
N ALA A 154 -3.80 -14.85 7.33
CA ALA A 154 -4.98 -15.60 7.76
C ALA A 154 -6.29 -14.93 7.30
N SER A 155 -6.38 -13.60 7.38
CA SER A 155 -7.52 -12.84 6.86
C SER A 155 -7.70 -13.01 5.36
N ILE A 156 -6.61 -12.94 4.57
CA ILE A 156 -6.64 -13.19 3.13
C ILE A 156 -7.10 -14.63 2.84
N TYR A 157 -6.58 -15.61 3.58
CA TYR A 157 -6.96 -17.02 3.43
C TYR A 157 -8.47 -17.22 3.67
N VAL A 158 -9.01 -16.66 4.74
CA VAL A 158 -10.46 -16.73 5.04
C VAL A 158 -11.28 -16.04 3.96
N LEU A 159 -10.87 -14.84 3.52
CA LEU A 159 -11.59 -14.07 2.51
C LEU A 159 -11.62 -14.81 1.16
N ARG A 160 -10.51 -15.43 0.76
CA ARG A 160 -10.43 -16.25 -0.46
C ARG A 160 -11.28 -17.50 -0.37
N ARG A 161 -11.35 -18.14 0.81
CA ARG A 161 -12.17 -19.34 1.02
C ARG A 161 -13.66 -19.04 1.07
N ALA A 162 -14.04 -17.83 1.47
CA ALA A 162 -15.42 -17.35 1.50
C ALA A 162 -15.98 -17.01 0.10
N GLN A 163 -15.17 -17.08 -0.96
CA GLN A 163 -15.60 -17.04 -2.36
C GLN A 163 -15.60 -18.45 -2.99
N PRO A 164 -16.49 -19.39 -2.58
CA PRO A 164 -16.71 -20.60 -3.35
C PRO A 164 -17.35 -20.21 -4.69
N GLY A 165 -16.74 -20.61 -5.81
CA GLY A 165 -17.18 -20.26 -7.15
C GLY A 165 -18.69 -20.42 -7.37
N GLY A 166 -19.40 -19.29 -7.39
CA GLY A 166 -20.84 -19.18 -7.64
C GLY A 166 -21.29 -19.52 -9.06
N SER A 167 -20.39 -19.98 -9.93
CA SER A 167 -20.69 -20.22 -11.36
C SER A 167 -20.95 -21.68 -11.74
N ARG A 168 -21.01 -22.62 -10.78
CA ARG A 168 -21.33 -24.04 -11.10
C ARG A 168 -22.80 -24.41 -10.93
N ALA A 169 -23.64 -23.56 -10.34
CA ALA A 169 -25.06 -23.87 -10.14
C ALA A 169 -25.97 -23.47 -11.32
N VAL A 170 -25.57 -22.49 -12.14
CA VAL A 170 -26.42 -22.00 -13.27
C VAL A 170 -26.33 -22.89 -14.51
N LEU A 171 -25.23 -23.64 -14.71
CA LEU A 171 -25.01 -24.44 -15.92
C LEU A 171 -25.68 -25.83 -15.92
N LEU A 172 -26.23 -26.27 -14.78
CA LEU A 172 -26.90 -27.58 -14.67
C LEU A 172 -28.43 -27.49 -14.65
N GLY A 173 -29.02 -26.28 -14.58
CA GLY A 173 -30.48 -26.08 -14.51
C GLY A 173 -31.17 -25.82 -15.84
N GLY A 174 -30.44 -25.73 -16.96
CA GLY A 174 -30.96 -25.19 -18.23
C GLY A 174 -31.08 -26.17 -19.41
N ARG A 175 -30.87 -27.47 -19.21
CA ARG A 175 -31.00 -28.47 -20.30
C ARG A 175 -31.79 -29.70 -19.85
N VAL A 176 -33.06 -29.48 -19.52
CA VAL A 176 -34.12 -30.47 -19.70
C VAL A 176 -35.35 -29.72 -20.19
N THR A 177 -35.46 -29.60 -21.50
CA THR A 177 -36.66 -29.75 -22.35
C THR A 177 -36.35 -29.21 -23.73
#